data_AF-A0A178CJI7-F1
#
_entry.id   AF-A0A178CJI7-F1
#
_cell.length_a   1.000
_cell.length_b   1.000
_cell.length_c   1.000
_cell.angle_alpha   90.00
_cell.angle_beta   90.00
_cell.angle_gamma   90.00
#
_symmetry.space_group_name_H-M   'P 1'
#
loop_
_entity.id
_entity.type
_entity.pdbx_description
1 polymer ?
#
loop_
_entity_poly.entity_id
_entity_poly.type
_entity_poly.pdbx_seq_one_letter_code
_entity_poly.pdbx_strand_id
1 'polypeptide(L)'
;MDEKVRCEATTYIYIHQHCPDVPIPMLLGFGASTEIYAKYKKFTPLENASFLYRLCRSFANRLCTFARFPLASSFARDCRTLSLCVGYLVLEYIERGQMLSETFDSQIYDPSRRRNLFKDLSGIIVSLAKIPQPRIGSFTIEDQGYISLSNRPLTFQLQALENEGIPTGINPLRTNEYTESYVLDLLAYHDSRLLHQPNSMNDEKDGRRQMSAVGLMRSTMPQFINPKTTRGPFFLGLTDLHQSNIFGNEQWQVESLINLEWACSHHSEMLRPPYWLTG
;
A
#
# COMPACT_ATOMS: atom_id res chain seq x y z
N MET A 1 11.69 -0.17 8.20
CA MET A 1 10.67 0.52 9.04
C MET A 1 10.26 1.86 8.46
N ASP A 2 11.19 2.74 8.05
CA ASP A 2 10.82 4.05 7.49
C ASP A 2 10.12 3.99 6.12
N GLU A 3 10.53 3.05 5.26
CA GLU A 3 9.88 2.79 3.96
C GLU A 3 8.37 2.53 4.16
N LYS A 4 8.03 1.60 5.06
CA LYS A 4 6.65 1.29 5.47
C LYS A 4 5.87 2.53 5.92
N VAL A 5 6.41 3.32 6.86
CA VAL A 5 5.69 4.50 7.39
C VAL A 5 5.44 5.54 6.31
N ARG A 6 6.41 5.76 5.41
CA ARG A 6 6.23 6.67 4.26
C ARG A 6 5.17 6.14 3.31
N CYS A 7 5.18 4.85 2.98
CA CYS A 7 4.16 4.25 2.13
C CYS A 7 2.76 4.37 2.74
N GLU A 8 2.60 4.01 4.02
CA GLU A 8 1.32 4.10 4.72
C GLU A 8 0.77 5.52 4.75
N ALA A 9 1.58 6.49 5.23
CA ALA A 9 1.18 7.90 5.29
C ALA A 9 0.79 8.42 3.91
N THR A 10 1.54 8.04 2.87
CA THR A 10 1.26 8.49 1.51
C THR A 10 -0.01 7.87 0.96
N THR A 11 -0.30 6.61 1.26
CA THR A 11 -1.55 5.95 0.88
C THR A 11 -2.75 6.67 1.50
N TYR A 12 -2.70 7.01 2.78
CA TYR A 12 -3.75 7.81 3.44
C TYR A 12 -3.97 9.14 2.72
N ILE A 13 -2.90 9.87 2.41
CA ILE A 13 -3.00 11.17 1.72
C ILE A 13 -3.58 11.00 0.31
N TYR A 14 -3.09 10.02 -0.44
CA TYR A 14 -3.50 9.78 -1.82
C TYR A 14 -4.99 9.41 -1.90
N ILE A 15 -5.44 8.48 -1.06
CA ILE A 15 -6.85 8.04 -1.01
C ILE A 15 -7.75 9.21 -0.60
N HIS A 16 -7.38 9.98 0.43
CA HIS A 16 -8.19 11.12 0.87
C HIS A 16 -8.34 12.19 -0.24
N GLN A 17 -7.30 12.40 -1.06
CA GLN A 17 -7.32 13.40 -2.14
C GLN A 17 -8.05 12.94 -3.41
N HIS A 18 -7.95 11.65 -3.77
CA HIS A 18 -8.40 11.15 -5.06
C HIS A 18 -9.59 10.19 -4.99
N CYS A 19 -9.83 9.60 -3.83
CA CYS A 19 -10.83 8.57 -3.59
C CYS A 19 -11.68 8.90 -2.34
N PRO A 20 -12.39 10.04 -2.30
CA PRO A 20 -13.12 10.51 -1.11
C PRO A 20 -14.26 9.57 -0.69
N ASP A 21 -14.71 8.69 -1.60
CA ASP A 21 -15.74 7.68 -1.31
C ASP A 21 -15.20 6.49 -0.49
N VAL A 22 -13.88 6.35 -0.34
CA VAL A 22 -13.25 5.27 0.42
C VAL A 22 -13.19 5.68 1.89
N PRO A 23 -13.87 4.95 2.80
CA PRO A 23 -13.92 5.32 4.21
C PRO A 23 -12.59 4.98 4.89
N ILE A 24 -11.79 5.99 5.22
CA ILE A 24 -10.52 5.89 5.96
C ILE A 24 -10.47 7.00 7.02
N PRO A 25 -9.83 6.77 8.19
CA PRO A 25 -9.64 7.83 9.17
C PRO A 25 -8.73 8.93 8.63
N MET A 26 -8.91 10.15 9.12
CA MET A 26 -8.05 11.26 8.74
C MET A 26 -6.63 11.09 9.28
N LEU A 27 -5.63 11.27 8.42
CA LEU A 27 -4.24 11.40 8.85
C LEU A 27 -4.03 12.77 9.50
N LEU A 28 -3.58 12.80 10.74
CA LEU A 28 -3.34 14.03 11.51
C LEU A 28 -1.87 14.47 11.49
N GLY A 29 -0.96 13.53 11.22
CA GLY A 29 0.47 13.80 11.13
C GLY A 29 1.27 12.50 11.15
N PHE A 30 2.53 12.58 10.75
CA PHE A 30 3.42 11.43 10.79
C PHE A 30 4.88 11.87 10.91
N GLY A 31 5.73 10.94 11.31
CA GLY A 31 7.18 11.12 11.35
C GLY A 31 7.87 9.94 10.67
N ALA A 32 8.87 10.23 9.83
CA ALA A 32 9.69 9.22 9.19
C ALA A 32 11.15 9.68 9.17
N SER A 33 12.09 8.72 9.22
CA SER A 33 13.52 9.05 9.09
C SER A 33 13.88 9.42 7.65
N THR A 34 15.07 10.00 7.50
CA THR A 34 15.66 10.27 6.18
C THR A 34 16.88 9.41 5.96
N GLU A 35 16.97 8.84 4.75
CA GLU A 35 18.07 7.98 4.32
C GLU A 35 19.44 8.64 4.44
N ILE A 36 19.52 9.98 4.34
CA ILE A 36 20.80 10.68 4.17
C ILE A 36 21.45 11.07 5.52
N TYR A 37 20.70 11.23 6.60
CA TYR A 37 21.27 11.80 7.85
C TYR A 37 20.72 11.23 9.17
N ALA A 38 19.91 10.16 9.15
CA ALA A 38 19.23 9.64 10.35
C ALA A 38 18.47 10.72 11.15
N LYS A 39 18.08 11.82 10.48
CA LYS A 39 17.27 12.88 11.07
C LYS A 39 15.81 12.57 10.78
N TYR A 40 15.04 12.41 11.84
CA TYR A 40 13.60 12.22 11.73
C TYR A 40 12.94 13.53 11.33
N LYS A 41 12.05 13.43 10.33
CA LYS A 41 11.28 14.56 9.83
C LYS A 41 9.83 14.33 10.18
N LYS A 42 9.23 15.35 10.79
CA LYS A 42 7.81 15.41 11.07
C LYS A 42 7.10 16.06 9.90
N PHE A 43 5.95 15.51 9.55
CA PHE A 43 5.04 16.05 8.57
C PHE A 43 3.71 16.36 9.26
N THR A 44 3.23 17.58 9.07
CA THR A 44 1.95 18.04 9.61
C THR A 44 1.07 18.56 8.47
N PRO A 45 -0.26 18.60 8.65
CA PRO A 45 -1.16 19.26 7.73
C PRO A 45 -0.67 20.68 7.41
N LEU A 46 -0.76 21.06 6.14
CA LEU A 46 -0.31 22.37 5.64
C LEU A 46 -0.98 23.53 6.35
N GLU A 47 -2.19 23.33 6.88
CA GLU A 47 -2.95 24.30 7.67
C GLU A 47 -2.21 24.76 8.93
N ASN A 48 -1.42 23.87 9.54
CA ASN A 48 -0.61 24.15 10.72
C ASN A 48 0.72 24.86 10.37
N ALA A 49 1.04 25.00 9.09
CA ALA A 49 2.25 25.69 8.65
C ALA A 49 2.12 27.22 8.71
N SER A 50 3.26 27.91 8.74
CA SER A 50 3.29 29.37 8.75
C SER A 50 2.56 29.97 7.54
N PHE A 51 1.92 31.13 7.72
CA PHE A 51 1.19 31.81 6.65
C PHE A 51 2.05 32.06 5.41
N LEU A 52 3.29 32.50 5.59
CA LEU A 52 4.24 32.71 4.49
C LEU A 52 4.51 31.42 3.71
N TYR A 53 4.73 30.31 4.42
CA TYR A 53 4.92 29.01 3.78
C TYR A 53 3.70 28.56 2.99
N ARG A 54 2.49 28.73 3.55
CA ARG A 54 1.22 28.43 2.85
C ARG A 54 1.07 29.27 1.57
N LEU A 55 1.42 30.55 1.62
CA LEU A 55 1.36 31.44 0.47
C LEU A 55 2.37 31.03 -0.62
N CYS A 56 3.63 30.78 -0.24
CA CYS A 56 4.66 30.29 -1.15
C CYS A 56 4.26 28.95 -1.78
N ARG A 57 3.70 28.03 -0.98
CA ARG A 57 3.22 26.73 -1.46
C ARG A 57 2.05 26.89 -2.44
N SER A 58 1.10 27.78 -2.16
CA SER A 58 -0.01 28.08 -3.06
C SER A 58 0.49 28.64 -4.41
N PHE A 59 1.46 29.57 -4.37
CA PHE A 59 2.07 30.10 -5.58
C PHE A 59 2.83 29.04 -6.37
N ALA A 60 3.65 28.23 -5.69
CA ALA A 60 4.37 27.11 -6.29
C ALA A 60 3.40 26.09 -6.92
N ASN A 61 2.30 25.76 -6.25
CA ASN A 61 1.28 24.86 -6.79
C ASN A 61 0.61 25.44 -8.03
N ARG A 62 0.29 26.74 -8.07
CA ARG A 62 -0.26 27.39 -9.27
C ARG A 62 0.72 27.33 -10.45
N LEU A 63 2.01 27.55 -10.19
CA LEU A 63 3.06 27.39 -11.20
C LEU A 63 3.18 25.93 -11.66
N CYS A 64 3.15 24.97 -10.74
CA CYS A 64 3.17 23.54 -11.08
C CYS A 64 1.95 23.14 -11.91
N THR A 65 0.74 23.61 -11.57
CA THR A 65 -0.46 23.38 -12.38
C THR A 65 -0.29 23.93 -13.79
N PHE A 66 0.25 25.15 -13.93
CA PHE A 66 0.52 25.76 -15.23
C PHE A 66 1.54 24.95 -16.04
N ALA A 67 2.59 24.46 -15.39
CA ALA A 67 3.67 23.67 -16.01
C ALA A 67 3.40 22.16 -16.05
N ARG A 68 2.23 21.68 -15.60
CA ARG A 68 1.85 20.26 -15.49
C ARG A 68 2.81 19.40 -14.65
N PHE A 69 3.44 20.00 -13.65
CA PHE A 69 4.26 19.28 -12.66
C PHE A 69 3.40 18.69 -11.54
N PRO A 70 3.89 17.64 -10.83
CA PRO A 70 3.18 17.04 -9.72
C PRO A 70 2.89 18.06 -8.61
N LEU A 71 1.67 17.98 -8.09
CA LEU A 71 1.23 18.84 -7.00
C LEU A 71 1.80 18.33 -5.68
N ALA A 72 2.08 19.28 -4.80
CA ALA A 72 2.41 19.01 -3.43
C ALA A 72 1.27 18.31 -2.68
N SER A 73 1.62 17.44 -1.73
CA SER A 73 0.64 16.92 -0.79
C SER A 73 0.06 18.03 0.11
N SER A 74 -1.06 17.71 0.77
CA SER A 74 -1.64 18.52 1.85
C SER A 74 -0.78 18.51 3.12
N PHE A 75 0.34 17.79 3.13
CA PHE A 75 1.27 17.72 4.24
C PHE A 75 2.54 18.49 3.93
N ALA A 76 3.05 19.17 4.95
CA ALA A 76 4.29 19.92 4.88
C ALA A 76 5.23 19.44 5.98
N ARG A 77 6.52 19.49 5.68
CA ARG A 77 7.55 19.24 6.67
C ARG A 77 7.51 20.33 7.74
N ASP A 78 7.39 19.91 8.99
CA ASP A 78 7.52 20.76 10.16
C ASP A 78 8.99 20.75 10.64
N CYS A 79 9.65 21.91 10.55
CA CYS A 79 11.03 22.09 11.01
C CYS A 79 11.12 22.70 12.42
N ARG A 80 9.98 22.96 13.09
CA ARG A 80 9.94 23.74 14.34
C ARG A 80 9.97 22.88 15.60
N THR A 81 9.59 21.61 15.50
CA THR A 81 9.47 20.70 16.65
C THR A 81 10.51 19.60 16.60
N LEU A 82 10.97 19.15 17.78
CA LEU A 82 11.82 17.98 17.91
C LEU A 82 11.04 16.77 17.39
N SER A 83 11.62 16.07 16.44
CA SER A 83 11.03 14.85 15.91
C SER A 83 11.35 13.68 16.86
N LEU A 84 10.37 12.82 17.11
CA LEU A 84 10.62 11.55 17.78
C LEU A 84 11.65 10.77 16.94
N CYS A 85 12.63 10.14 17.60
CA CYS A 85 13.65 9.33 16.92
C CYS A 85 13.10 7.96 16.46
N VAL A 86 11.83 7.91 16.08
CA VAL A 86 11.09 6.72 15.64
C VAL A 86 10.08 7.12 14.56
N GLY A 87 9.77 6.18 13.67
CA GLY A 87 8.68 6.34 12.70
C GLY A 87 7.33 6.24 13.40
N TYR A 88 6.39 7.12 13.10
CA TYR A 88 5.06 7.12 13.71
C TYR A 88 3.99 7.69 12.77
N LEU A 89 2.75 7.28 12.99
CA LEU A 89 1.54 7.77 12.32
C LEU A 89 0.54 8.22 13.39
N VAL A 90 -0.12 9.36 13.18
CA VAL A 90 -1.20 9.85 14.04
C VAL A 90 -2.46 9.92 13.19
N LEU A 91 -3.43 9.07 13.52
CA LEU A 91 -4.71 8.98 12.84
C LEU A 91 -5.83 9.52 13.73
N GLU A 92 -6.91 9.93 13.10
CA GLU A 92 -8.20 10.14 13.75
C GLU A 92 -8.67 8.87 14.46
N TYR A 93 -9.27 9.05 15.64
CA TYR A 93 -9.84 7.95 16.40
C TYR A 93 -11.17 7.51 15.76
N ILE A 94 -11.29 6.22 15.47
CA ILE A 94 -12.50 5.64 14.89
C ILE A 94 -13.50 5.34 16.01
N GLU A 95 -14.52 6.19 16.16
CA GLU A 95 -15.58 6.00 17.16
C GLU A 95 -16.64 4.99 16.74
N ARG A 96 -16.84 4.80 15.43
CA ARG A 96 -17.95 4.03 14.86
C ARG A 96 -17.50 2.71 14.26
N GLY A 97 -18.35 1.70 14.44
CA GLY A 97 -18.10 0.35 13.93
C GLY A 97 -17.21 -0.46 14.87
N GLN A 98 -17.21 -1.77 14.62
CA GLN A 98 -16.34 -2.73 15.29
C GLN A 98 -15.49 -3.44 14.25
N MET A 99 -14.34 -4.00 14.65
CA MET A 99 -13.51 -4.75 13.73
C MET A 99 -14.30 -5.95 13.18
N LEU A 100 -14.30 -6.12 11.86
CA LEU A 100 -15.05 -7.19 11.21
C LEU A 100 -14.61 -8.56 11.74
N SER A 101 -13.32 -8.72 12.09
CA SER A 101 -12.78 -9.97 12.67
C SER A 101 -13.48 -10.42 13.96
N GLU A 102 -14.08 -9.51 14.74
CA GLU A 102 -14.78 -9.87 15.98
C GLU A 102 -16.10 -10.60 15.71
N THR A 103 -16.74 -10.32 14.57
CA THR A 103 -18.05 -10.89 14.22
C THR A 103 -18.00 -11.84 13.04
N PHE A 104 -16.90 -11.87 12.30
CA PHE A 104 -16.75 -12.57 11.03
C PHE A 104 -17.21 -14.03 11.10
N ASP A 105 -16.58 -14.85 11.95
CA ASP A 105 -16.84 -16.29 11.99
C ASP A 105 -18.28 -16.63 12.38
N SER A 106 -18.88 -15.81 13.24
CA SER A 106 -20.26 -16.02 13.73
C SER A 106 -21.34 -15.61 12.71
N GLN A 107 -21.02 -14.70 11.79
CA GLN A 107 -22.02 -14.02 10.94
C GLN A 107 -21.75 -14.17 9.43
N ILE A 108 -20.66 -14.83 9.03
CA ILE A 108 -20.28 -15.05 7.62
C ILE A 108 -21.33 -15.80 6.80
N TYR A 109 -22.24 -16.52 7.44
CA TYR A 109 -23.32 -17.25 6.77
C TYR A 109 -24.59 -16.40 6.58
N ASP A 110 -24.66 -15.18 7.12
CA ASP A 110 -25.78 -14.25 6.89
C ASP A 110 -25.67 -13.63 5.49
N PRO A 111 -26.60 -13.96 4.56
CA PRO A 111 -26.53 -13.49 3.19
C PRO A 111 -26.70 -11.97 3.07
N SER A 112 -27.41 -11.32 3.98
CA SER A 112 -27.66 -9.87 3.93
C SER A 112 -26.39 -9.10 4.29
N ARG A 113 -25.72 -9.52 5.36
CA ARG A 113 -24.43 -8.94 5.79
C ARG A 113 -23.35 -9.12 4.73
N ARG A 114 -23.21 -10.33 4.19
CA ARG A 114 -22.29 -10.59 3.07
C ARG A 114 -22.58 -9.67 1.90
N ARG A 115 -23.84 -9.55 1.49
CA ARG A 115 -24.23 -8.71 0.35
C ARG A 115 -23.82 -7.24 0.57
N ASN A 116 -24.01 -6.71 1.77
CA ASN A 116 -23.58 -5.35 2.12
C ASN A 116 -22.07 -5.21 2.04
N LEU A 117 -21.33 -6.13 2.66
CA LEU A 117 -19.87 -6.13 2.63
C LEU A 117 -19.30 -6.21 1.20
N PHE A 118 -19.83 -7.12 0.37
CA PHE A 118 -19.46 -7.24 -1.04
C PHE A 118 -19.74 -5.96 -1.81
N LYS A 119 -20.90 -5.34 -1.58
CA LYS A 119 -21.27 -4.09 -2.23
C LYS A 119 -20.27 -2.98 -1.89
N ASP A 120 -19.97 -2.80 -0.60
CA ASP A 120 -19.09 -1.72 -0.15
C ASP A 120 -17.63 -1.96 -0.60
N LEU A 121 -17.11 -3.18 -0.44
CA LEU A 121 -15.78 -3.55 -0.93
C LEU A 121 -15.65 -3.37 -2.44
N SER A 122 -16.69 -3.72 -3.21
CA SER A 122 -16.66 -3.48 -4.66
C SER A 122 -16.60 -1.99 -4.99
N GLY A 123 -17.35 -1.16 -4.26
CA GLY A 123 -17.30 0.30 -4.41
C GLY A 123 -15.94 0.90 -4.07
N ILE A 124 -15.29 0.36 -3.03
CA ILE A 124 -13.93 0.75 -2.62
C ILE A 124 -12.92 0.36 -3.71
N ILE A 125 -12.93 -0.90 -4.17
CA ILE A 125 -12.02 -1.37 -5.22
C ILE A 125 -12.17 -0.53 -6.49
N VAL A 126 -13.42 -0.27 -6.92
CA VAL A 126 -13.69 0.58 -8.08
C VAL A 126 -13.16 2.00 -7.85
N SER A 127 -13.36 2.57 -6.66
CA SER A 127 -12.89 3.91 -6.33
C SER A 127 -11.36 4.03 -6.34
N LEU A 128 -10.64 3.04 -5.82
CA LEU A 128 -9.18 2.98 -5.87
C LEU A 128 -8.66 2.78 -7.30
N ALA A 129 -9.39 2.04 -8.13
CA ALA A 129 -9.06 1.80 -9.54
C ALA A 129 -9.48 2.93 -10.50
N LYS A 130 -10.11 4.02 -10.02
CA LYS A 130 -10.54 5.15 -10.87
C LYS A 130 -9.40 5.80 -11.66
N ILE A 131 -8.20 5.86 -11.06
CA ILE A 131 -7.04 6.55 -11.65
C ILE A 131 -5.97 5.51 -12.00
N PRO A 132 -5.74 5.23 -13.31
CA PRO A 132 -4.66 4.38 -13.74
C PRO A 132 -3.29 4.95 -13.33
N GLN A 133 -2.42 4.07 -12.87
CA GLN A 133 -1.05 4.38 -12.50
C GLN A 133 -0.10 4.08 -13.66
N PRO A 134 0.98 4.86 -13.81
CA PRO A 134 1.90 4.70 -14.93
C PRO A 134 2.80 3.46 -14.80
N ARG A 135 2.97 2.93 -13.58
CA ARG A 135 3.86 1.81 -13.25
C ARG A 135 3.28 0.99 -12.11
N ILE A 136 3.85 -0.18 -11.85
CA ILE A 136 3.64 -0.99 -10.65
C ILE A 136 4.65 -0.52 -9.58
N GLY A 137 4.14 -0.09 -8.44
CA GLY A 137 4.92 0.48 -7.33
C GLY A 137 4.04 0.91 -6.16
N SER A 138 4.68 1.28 -5.06
CA SER A 138 4.02 1.93 -3.93
C SER A 138 4.23 3.45 -3.98
N PHE A 139 3.24 4.19 -3.50
CA PHE A 139 3.43 5.62 -3.29
C PHE A 139 4.38 5.87 -2.13
N THR A 140 5.15 6.94 -2.22
CA THR A 140 5.98 7.44 -1.14
C THR A 140 5.96 8.96 -1.14
N ILE A 141 6.38 9.55 -0.02
CA ILE A 141 6.46 10.98 0.15
C ILE A 141 7.93 11.39 0.23
N GLU A 142 8.30 12.32 -0.64
CA GLU A 142 9.60 12.94 -0.63
C GLU A 142 9.74 13.88 0.56
N ASP A 143 10.99 14.23 0.89
CA ASP A 143 11.32 15.09 2.02
C ASP A 143 10.76 16.51 1.92
N GLN A 144 10.41 16.92 0.70
CA GLN A 144 9.80 18.19 0.33
C GLN A 144 8.25 18.12 0.37
N GLY A 145 7.69 16.98 0.75
CA GLY A 145 6.25 16.75 0.87
C GLY A 145 5.53 16.53 -0.46
N TYR A 146 6.25 16.09 -1.51
CA TYR A 146 5.66 15.67 -2.77
C TYR A 146 5.39 14.17 -2.75
N ILE A 147 4.26 13.76 -3.32
CA ILE A 147 3.91 12.35 -3.46
C ILE A 147 4.43 11.88 -4.81
N SER A 148 5.11 10.74 -4.80
CA SER A 148 5.63 10.09 -6.00
C SER A 148 5.30 8.60 -5.97
N LEU A 149 5.03 8.04 -7.14
CA LEU A 149 5.00 6.59 -7.36
C LEU A 149 6.41 6.13 -7.72
N SER A 150 7.33 6.19 -6.76
CA SER A 150 8.74 5.88 -6.97
C SER A 150 9.26 4.76 -6.08
N ASN A 151 8.47 4.28 -5.13
CA ASN A 151 8.86 3.14 -4.30
C ASN A 151 8.52 1.83 -5.03
N ARG A 152 9.31 0.80 -4.78
CA ARG A 152 9.01 -0.57 -5.21
C ARG A 152 7.63 -1.00 -4.71
N PRO A 153 6.99 -1.99 -5.35
CA PRO A 153 5.74 -2.54 -4.84
C PRO A 153 6.01 -3.19 -3.47
N LEU A 154 5.68 -2.46 -2.41
CA LEU A 154 5.98 -2.86 -1.04
C LEU A 154 4.83 -3.72 -0.52
N THR A 155 5.03 -5.03 -0.52
CA THR A 155 4.07 -6.00 0.02
C THR A 155 4.51 -6.49 1.39
N PHE A 156 3.55 -6.99 2.18
CA PHE A 156 3.83 -7.61 3.48
C PHE A 156 4.89 -8.71 3.36
N GLN A 157 4.79 -9.58 2.36
CA GLN A 157 5.73 -10.70 2.16
C GLN A 157 7.15 -10.21 1.90
N LEU A 158 7.31 -9.17 1.08
CA LEU A 158 8.62 -8.58 0.81
C LEU A 158 9.26 -8.04 2.10
N GLN A 159 8.52 -7.23 2.87
CA GLN A 159 9.04 -6.68 4.11
C GLN A 159 9.33 -7.78 5.15
N ALA A 160 8.49 -8.81 5.25
CA ALA A 160 8.69 -9.91 6.18
C ALA A 160 10.01 -10.65 5.93
N LEU A 161 10.32 -10.97 4.66
CA LEU A 161 11.59 -11.59 4.28
C LEU A 161 12.79 -10.73 4.67
N GLU A 162 12.74 -9.43 4.40
CA GLU A 162 13.85 -8.52 4.73
C GLU A 162 14.02 -8.34 6.24
N ASN A 163 12.93 -8.32 7.01
CA ASN A 163 12.98 -8.29 8.46
C ASN A 163 13.62 -9.56 9.05
N GLU A 164 13.49 -10.71 8.37
CA GLU A 164 14.17 -11.96 8.71
C GLU A 164 15.63 -12.02 8.22
N GLY A 165 16.13 -10.96 7.57
CA GLY A 165 17.48 -10.88 7.03
C GLY A 165 17.69 -11.61 5.71
N ILE A 166 16.61 -11.96 5.00
CA ILE A 166 16.68 -12.64 3.70
C ILE A 166 16.91 -11.59 2.60
N PRO A 167 17.99 -11.71 1.80
CA PRO A 167 18.33 -10.72 0.79
C PRO A 167 17.39 -10.83 -0.41
N THR A 168 16.58 -9.81 -0.66
CA THR A 168 15.65 -9.77 -1.81
C THR A 168 16.29 -9.17 -3.06
N GLY A 169 17.34 -8.36 -2.90
CA GLY A 169 18.09 -7.74 -3.99
C GLY A 169 17.32 -6.66 -4.75
N ILE A 170 16.13 -6.26 -4.28
CA ILE A 170 15.30 -5.26 -4.94
C ILE A 170 15.55 -3.90 -4.33
N ASN A 171 16.06 -2.99 -5.16
CA ASN A 171 16.25 -1.59 -4.78
C ASN A 171 14.89 -0.97 -4.38
N PRO A 172 14.79 -0.31 -3.20
CA PRO A 172 13.58 0.40 -2.77
C PRO A 172 13.01 1.38 -3.80
N LEU A 173 13.85 1.99 -4.65
CA LEU A 173 13.43 2.94 -5.68
C LEU A 173 13.05 2.28 -7.02
N ARG A 174 12.95 0.95 -7.08
CA ARG A 174 12.65 0.20 -8.31
C ARG A 174 11.15 -0.02 -8.49
N THR A 175 10.54 0.76 -9.36
CA THR A 175 9.18 0.48 -9.91
C THR A 175 9.26 -0.43 -11.13
N ASN A 176 8.18 -1.15 -11.43
CA ASN A 176 8.08 -2.01 -12.62
C ASN A 176 7.16 -1.40 -13.69
N GLU A 177 7.66 -1.26 -14.91
CA GLU A 177 6.87 -0.78 -16.06
C GLU A 177 6.09 -1.91 -16.77
N TYR A 178 6.47 -3.16 -16.50
CA TYR A 178 5.89 -4.35 -17.12
C TYR A 178 5.41 -5.32 -16.04
N THR A 179 4.24 -5.93 -16.27
CA THR A 179 3.70 -7.00 -15.42
C THR A 179 4.68 -8.17 -15.28
N GLU A 180 5.33 -8.57 -16.38
CA GLU A 180 6.29 -9.68 -16.37
C GLU A 180 7.48 -9.41 -15.44
N SER A 181 8.07 -8.22 -15.50
CA SER A 181 9.17 -7.85 -14.61
C SER A 181 8.75 -7.90 -13.14
N TYR A 182 7.53 -7.48 -12.83
CA TYR A 182 7.00 -7.56 -11.48
C TYR A 182 6.78 -9.02 -11.02
N VAL A 183 6.22 -9.89 -11.87
CA VAL A 183 6.03 -11.31 -11.51
C VAL A 183 7.38 -12.01 -11.34
N LEU A 184 8.39 -11.69 -12.15
CA LEU A 184 9.74 -12.20 -11.98
C LEU A 184 10.37 -11.76 -10.66
N ASP A 185 10.14 -10.51 -10.25
CA ASP A 185 10.56 -10.01 -8.93
C ASP A 185 9.88 -10.81 -7.79
N LEU A 186 8.57 -11.10 -7.89
CA LEU A 186 7.86 -11.95 -6.92
C LEU A 186 8.44 -13.37 -6.85
N LEU A 187 8.78 -13.97 -8.00
CA LEU A 187 9.40 -15.30 -8.04
C LEU A 187 10.81 -15.29 -7.45
N ALA A 188 11.57 -14.22 -7.63
CA ALA A 188 12.88 -14.05 -7.02
C ALA A 188 12.81 -14.01 -5.48
N TYR A 189 11.72 -13.49 -4.89
CA TYR A 189 11.48 -13.58 -3.44
C TYR A 189 11.43 -15.02 -2.96
N HIS A 190 10.72 -15.88 -3.70
CA HIS A 190 10.60 -17.29 -3.37
C HIS A 190 11.92 -18.03 -3.54
N ASP A 191 12.70 -17.73 -4.59
CA ASP A 191 14.05 -18.30 -4.75
C ASP A 191 14.96 -17.91 -3.57
N SER A 192 14.95 -16.63 -3.18
CA SER A 192 15.79 -16.17 -2.07
C SER A 192 15.38 -16.81 -0.74
N ARG A 193 14.08 -16.93 -0.48
CA ARG A 193 13.57 -17.62 0.70
C ARG A 193 14.01 -19.08 0.75
N LEU A 194 13.91 -19.81 -0.37
CA LEU A 194 14.35 -21.22 -0.44
C LEU A 194 15.83 -21.40 -0.10
N LEU A 195 16.68 -20.44 -0.48
CA LEU A 195 18.11 -20.48 -0.22
C LEU A 195 18.49 -20.08 1.21
N HIS A 196 17.81 -19.07 1.77
CA HIS A 196 18.22 -18.43 3.03
C HIS A 196 17.37 -18.84 4.24
N GLN A 197 16.24 -19.53 4.04
CA GLN A 197 15.33 -19.96 5.10
C GLN A 197 15.03 -21.47 5.02
N PRO A 198 16.05 -22.34 5.21
CA PRO A 198 15.88 -23.79 5.10
C PRO A 198 14.94 -24.38 6.16
N ASN A 199 14.79 -23.70 7.31
CA ASN A 199 13.83 -24.05 8.36
C ASN A 199 12.36 -23.87 7.94
N SER A 200 12.08 -23.27 6.78
CA SER A 200 10.73 -23.22 6.21
C SER A 200 10.33 -24.51 5.46
N MET A 201 11.25 -25.48 5.37
CA MET A 201 11.01 -26.81 4.79
C MET A 201 10.99 -27.85 5.91
N ASN A 202 9.91 -28.64 5.99
CA ASN A 202 9.76 -29.66 7.03
C ASN A 202 10.67 -30.87 6.78
N ASP A 203 10.87 -31.23 5.52
CA ASP A 203 11.73 -32.33 5.08
C ASP A 203 12.20 -32.10 3.62
N GLU A 204 13.04 -33.00 3.11
CA GLU A 204 13.55 -32.94 1.73
C GLU A 204 12.42 -32.97 0.68
N LYS A 205 11.35 -33.73 0.94
CA LYS A 205 10.23 -33.87 0.01
C LYS A 205 9.43 -32.57 -0.06
N ASP A 206 9.20 -31.91 1.07
CA ASP A 206 8.61 -30.58 1.15
C ASP A 206 9.48 -29.56 0.40
N GLY A 207 10.80 -29.55 0.63
CA GLY A 207 11.71 -28.69 -0.12
C GLY A 207 11.64 -28.88 -1.63
N ARG A 208 11.68 -30.13 -2.11
CA ARG A 208 11.51 -30.44 -3.53
C ARG A 208 10.16 -29.97 -4.07
N ARG A 209 9.07 -30.06 -3.30
CA ARG A 209 7.75 -29.54 -3.71
C ARG A 209 7.75 -28.02 -3.82
N GLN A 210 8.30 -27.31 -2.84
CA GLN A 210 8.38 -25.84 -2.87
C GLN A 210 9.22 -25.36 -4.06
N MET A 211 10.40 -25.95 -4.29
CA MET A 211 11.22 -25.67 -5.48
C MET A 211 10.48 -25.97 -6.79
N SER A 212 9.79 -27.11 -6.86
CA SER A 212 9.00 -27.48 -8.04
C SER A 212 7.85 -26.50 -8.29
N ALA A 213 7.21 -26.00 -7.23
CA ALA A 213 6.14 -25.01 -7.35
C ALA A 213 6.65 -23.70 -7.95
N VAL A 214 7.78 -23.17 -7.46
CA VAL A 214 8.40 -21.96 -8.01
C VAL A 214 8.83 -22.17 -9.47
N GLY A 215 9.43 -23.32 -9.78
CA GLY A 215 9.78 -23.70 -11.17
C GLY A 215 8.56 -23.78 -12.08
N LEU A 216 7.46 -24.39 -11.61
CA LEU A 216 6.21 -24.48 -12.37
C LEU A 216 5.58 -23.11 -12.59
N MET A 217 5.51 -22.26 -11.56
CA MET A 217 5.00 -20.89 -11.68
C MET A 217 5.82 -20.11 -12.72
N ARG A 218 7.15 -20.20 -12.68
CA ARG A 218 8.03 -19.55 -13.67
C ARG A 218 7.79 -20.07 -15.10
N SER A 219 7.63 -21.38 -15.27
CA SER A 219 7.41 -21.98 -16.60
C SER A 219 6.03 -21.69 -17.20
N THR A 220 5.00 -21.54 -16.35
CA THR A 220 3.62 -21.33 -16.77
C THR A 220 3.19 -19.86 -16.76
N MET A 221 3.95 -18.98 -16.11
CA MET A 221 3.71 -17.53 -16.03
C MET A 221 3.29 -16.89 -17.37
N PRO A 222 3.95 -17.17 -18.52
CA PRO A 222 3.56 -16.52 -19.78
C PRO A 222 2.11 -16.82 -20.21
N GLN A 223 1.50 -17.89 -19.72
CA GLN A 223 0.10 -18.25 -20.01
C GLN A 223 -0.91 -17.42 -19.21
N PHE A 224 -0.46 -16.83 -18.10
CA PHE A 224 -1.29 -16.05 -17.18
C PHE A 224 -1.13 -14.53 -17.35
N ILE A 225 -0.22 -14.08 -18.21
CA ILE A 225 -0.01 -12.67 -18.51
C ILE A 225 -0.66 -12.36 -19.85
N ASN A 226 -1.65 -11.46 -19.88
CA ASN A 226 -2.20 -10.96 -21.13
C ASN A 226 -1.19 -10.04 -21.85
N PRO A 227 -0.72 -10.40 -23.05
CA PRO A 227 0.27 -9.59 -23.78
C PRO A 227 -0.21 -8.15 -24.05
N LYS A 228 -1.52 -7.95 -24.19
CA LYS A 228 -2.14 -6.66 -24.53
C LYS A 228 -2.13 -5.66 -23.37
N THR A 229 -1.95 -6.11 -22.13
CA THR A 229 -1.98 -5.26 -20.93
C THR A 229 -0.68 -5.32 -20.14
N THR A 230 0.39 -5.84 -20.75
CA THR A 230 1.73 -5.97 -20.12
C THR A 230 2.29 -4.67 -19.56
N ARG A 231 1.99 -3.52 -20.19
CA ARG A 231 2.40 -2.18 -19.74
C ARG A 231 1.27 -1.41 -19.04
N GLY A 232 0.27 -2.13 -18.52
CA GLY A 232 -0.90 -1.57 -17.85
C GLY A 232 -2.19 -1.65 -18.68
N PRO A 233 -3.28 -1.03 -18.20
CA PRO A 233 -3.31 -0.09 -17.07
C PRO A 233 -3.00 -0.76 -15.73
N PHE A 234 -2.34 -0.01 -14.84
CA PHE A 234 -2.10 -0.41 -13.45
C PHE A 234 -3.03 0.35 -12.51
N PHE A 235 -3.42 -0.26 -11.40
CA PHE A 235 -4.41 0.29 -10.48
C PHE A 235 -3.97 0.12 -9.04
N LEU A 236 -4.25 1.12 -8.20
CA LEU A 236 -3.98 1.04 -6.77
C LEU A 236 -4.90 -0.02 -6.15
N GLY A 237 -4.31 -0.94 -5.37
CA GLY A 237 -5.03 -1.96 -4.62
C GLY A 237 -4.48 -2.10 -3.20
N LEU A 238 -5.33 -2.61 -2.31
CA LEU A 238 -4.96 -2.98 -0.94
C LEU A 238 -4.59 -4.47 -0.94
N THR A 239 -3.30 -4.79 -0.87
CA THR A 239 -2.83 -6.19 -1.02
C THR A 239 -3.01 -7.04 0.24
N ASP A 240 -3.17 -6.40 1.40
CA ASP A 240 -3.27 -7.05 2.70
C ASP A 240 -4.60 -6.70 3.39
N LEU A 241 -5.69 -6.65 2.62
CA LEU A 241 -7.01 -6.37 3.17
C LEU A 241 -7.58 -7.61 3.85
N HIS A 242 -7.56 -7.64 5.18
CA HIS A 242 -8.17 -8.68 6.01
C HIS A 242 -9.21 -8.11 6.98
N GLN A 243 -9.95 -8.99 7.65
CA GLN A 243 -11.12 -8.62 8.46
C GLN A 243 -10.77 -7.64 9.60
N SER A 244 -9.58 -7.72 10.17
CA SER A 244 -9.16 -6.79 11.23
C SER A 244 -8.78 -5.40 10.72
N ASN A 245 -8.60 -5.24 9.41
CA ASN A 245 -8.35 -3.93 8.78
C ASN A 245 -9.66 -3.19 8.44
N ILE A 246 -10.81 -3.83 8.64
CA ILE A 246 -12.14 -3.32 8.26
C ILE A 246 -12.95 -3.08 9.53
N PHE A 247 -13.39 -1.84 9.73
CA PHE A 247 -14.41 -1.49 10.71
C PHE A 247 -15.77 -1.46 10.02
N GLY A 248 -16.72 -2.22 10.56
CA GLY A 248 -18.07 -2.30 10.02
C GLY A 248 -19.12 -2.10 11.08
N ASN A 249 -20.30 -1.67 10.64
CA ASN A 249 -21.47 -1.59 11.51
C ASN A 249 -22.12 -2.97 11.73
N GLU A 250 -23.21 -3.00 12.49
CA GLU A 250 -23.97 -4.21 12.76
C GLU A 250 -24.56 -4.88 11.53
N GLN A 251 -24.52 -4.29 10.33
CA GLN A 251 -25.01 -4.86 9.08
C GLN A 251 -23.86 -5.16 8.10
N TRP A 252 -22.61 -5.13 8.59
CA TRP A 252 -21.37 -5.29 7.81
C TRP A 252 -21.21 -4.28 6.66
N GLN A 253 -21.77 -3.08 6.83
CA GLN A 253 -21.42 -1.95 5.98
C GLN A 253 -20.10 -1.36 6.46
N VAL A 254 -19.22 -0.99 5.54
CA VAL A 254 -17.86 -0.53 5.87
C VAL A 254 -17.91 0.92 6.36
N GLU A 255 -17.50 1.13 7.60
CA GLU A 255 -17.42 2.45 8.24
C GLU A 255 -16.01 3.04 8.16
N SER A 256 -14.97 2.19 8.17
CA SER A 256 -13.59 2.64 8.07
C SER A 256 -12.62 1.52 7.69
N LEU A 257 -11.54 1.87 7.01
CA LEU A 257 -10.41 1.00 6.70
C LEU A 257 -9.12 1.52 7.37
N ILE A 258 -8.33 0.62 7.93
CA ILE A 258 -7.03 0.92 8.53
C ILE A 258 -5.92 0.05 7.93
N ASN A 259 -4.68 0.30 8.37
CA ASN A 259 -3.51 -0.52 8.03
C ASN A 259 -3.28 -0.59 6.51
N LEU A 260 -3.01 0.58 5.91
CA LEU A 260 -2.93 0.77 4.45
C LEU A 260 -1.48 0.75 3.92
N GLU A 261 -0.56 0.23 4.73
CA GLU A 261 0.89 0.29 4.52
C GLU A 261 1.38 -0.51 3.32
N TRP A 262 0.67 -1.58 2.96
CA TRP A 262 1.02 -2.47 1.85
C TRP A 262 0.32 -2.11 0.54
N ALA A 263 -0.40 -0.99 0.49
CA ALA A 263 -1.06 -0.58 -0.74
C ALA A 263 -0.04 -0.31 -1.85
N CYS A 264 -0.26 -0.91 -3.01
CA CYS A 264 0.53 -0.68 -4.21
C CYS A 264 -0.32 -0.77 -5.47
N SER A 265 0.24 -0.22 -6.54
CA SER A 265 -0.33 -0.32 -7.87
C SER A 265 0.04 -1.65 -8.51
N HIS A 266 -0.94 -2.31 -9.11
CA HIS A 266 -0.78 -3.62 -9.75
C HIS A 266 -1.53 -3.73 -11.07
N HIS A 267 -1.25 -4.81 -11.79
CA HIS A 267 -1.95 -5.17 -13.01
C HIS A 267 -3.44 -5.43 -12.77
N SER A 268 -4.27 -5.14 -13.77
CA SER A 268 -5.73 -5.32 -13.70
C SER A 268 -6.17 -6.73 -13.31
N GLU A 269 -5.44 -7.76 -13.73
CA GLU A 269 -5.71 -9.17 -13.40
C GLU A 269 -5.48 -9.51 -11.91
N MET A 270 -4.83 -8.61 -11.17
CA MET A 270 -4.60 -8.72 -9.73
C MET A 270 -5.66 -7.98 -8.90
N LEU A 271 -6.56 -7.22 -9.54
CA LEU A 271 -7.72 -6.63 -8.85
C LEU A 271 -8.74 -7.74 -8.57
N ARG A 272 -8.72 -8.26 -7.35
CA ARG A 272 -9.59 -9.34 -6.90
C ARG A 272 -10.18 -9.01 -5.54
N PRO A 273 -11.39 -9.50 -5.22
CA PRO A 273 -11.89 -9.46 -3.85
C PRO A 273 -10.93 -10.25 -2.92
N PRO A 274 -10.93 -9.94 -1.61
CA PRO A 274 -10.11 -10.68 -0.66
C PRO A 274 -10.45 -12.17 -0.65
N TYR A 275 -9.43 -13.03 -0.65
CA TYR A 275 -9.61 -14.48 -0.80
C TYR A 275 -10.49 -15.09 0.31
N TRP A 276 -10.38 -14.56 1.54
CA TRP A 276 -11.16 -15.01 2.70
C TRP A 276 -12.66 -14.75 2.55
N LEU A 277 -13.07 -13.91 1.60
CA LEU A 277 -14.47 -13.59 1.34
C LEU A 277 -15.09 -14.50 0.26
N THR A 278 -14.28 -14.95 -0.71
CA THR A 278 -14.74 -15.76 -1.85
C THR A 278 -14.58 -17.27 -1.66
N GLY A 279 -13.72 -17.70 -0.73
CA GLY A 279 -13.39 -19.12 -0.55
C GLY A 279 -12.31 -19.61 -1.50
#